data_AF-A0A5K0YVV1-F1
#
_entry.id   AF-A0A5K0YVV1-F1
#
_cell.length_a   1.000
_cell.length_b   1.000
_cell.length_c   1.000
_cell.angle_alpha   90.00
_cell.angle_beta   90.00
_cell.angle_gamma   90.00
#
_symmetry.space_group_name_H-M   'P 1'
#
loop_
_entity.id
_entity.type
_entity.pdbx_description
1 polymer ?
#
loop_
_entity_poly.entity_id
_entity_poly.type
_entity_poly.pdbx_seq_one_letter_code
_entity_poly.pdbx_strand_id
1 'polypeptide(L)' 'YIKTPIFTLCVGNAWGEAALLLAAGAKGNRAALPSSTIMIKQ' A
#
# COMPACT_ATOMS: atom_id res chain seq x y z
N TYR A 1 11.60 12.28 -2.59
CA TYR A 1 11.84 11.59 -3.87
C TYR A 1 13.05 10.69 -3.69
N ILE A 2 12.90 9.39 -3.97
CA ILE A 2 13.93 8.36 -3.76
C ILE A 2 14.10 7.61 -5.09
N LYS A 3 15.34 7.34 -5.49
CA LYS A 3 15.66 6.73 -6.80
C LYS A 3 15.35 5.23 -6.86
N THR A 4 15.35 4.56 -5.71
CA THR A 4 15.09 3.12 -5.60
C THR A 4 13.60 2.79 -5.63
N PRO A 5 13.22 1.62 -6.20
CA PRO A 5 11.83 1.17 -6.21
C PRO A 5 11.36 0.87 -4.78
N ILE A 6 10.22 1.43 -4.39
CA ILE A 6 9.61 1.18 -3.08
C ILE A 6 8.67 -0.03 -3.18
N PHE A 7 8.88 -1.00 -2.30
CA PHE A 7 8.02 -2.16 -2.13
C PHE A 7 7.05 -1.88 -0.98
N THR A 8 5.76 -2.10 -1.21
CA THR A 8 4.73 -1.86 -0.21
C THR A 8 3.95 -3.15 0.05
N LEU A 9 3.74 -3.48 1.33
CA LEU A 9 3.04 -4.69 1.76
C LEU A 9 1.99 -4.31 2.81
N CYS A 10 0.72 -4.58 2.52
CA CYS A 10 -0.36 -4.40 3.49
C CYS A 10 -0.47 -5.64 4.40
N VAL A 11 -0.32 -5.41 5.72
CA VAL A 11 -0.50 -6.43 6.76
C VAL A 11 -1.62 -5.95 7.69
N GLY A 12 -2.72 -6.70 7.74
CA GLY A 12 -3.88 -6.33 8.55
C GLY A 12 -4.78 -5.29 7.87
N ASN A 13 -4.60 -4.00 8.12
CA ASN A 13 -5.52 -2.97 7.62
C ASN A 13 -4.78 -1.74 7.11
N ALA A 14 -5.21 -1.19 5.97
CA ALA A 14 -4.75 0.10 5.44
C ALA A 14 -5.97 0.98 5.14
N TRP A 15 -6.22 1.98 5.98
CA TRP A 15 -7.39 2.87 5.88
C TRP A 15 -6.98 4.31 5.60
N GLY A 16 -7.73 5.00 4.73
CA GLY A 16 -7.51 6.41 4.39
C GLY A 16 -6.13 6.65 3.77
N GLU A 17 -5.31 7.46 4.44
CA GLU A 17 -3.97 7.83 4.00
C GLU A 17 -3.00 6.64 3.94
N ALA A 18 -3.19 5.62 4.79
CA ALA A 18 -2.38 4.41 4.74
C ALA A 18 -2.59 3.63 3.43
N ALA A 19 -3.82 3.63 2.89
CA ALA A 19 -4.11 3.03 1.59
C ALA A 19 -3.49 3.84 0.44
N LEU A 20 -3.40 5.17 0.57
CA LEU A 20 -2.71 6.03 -0.40
C LEU A 20 -1.19 5.77 -0.39
N LEU A 21 -0.58 5.66 0.79
CA LEU A 21 0.84 5.30 0.92
C LEU A 21 1.14 3.91 0.36
N LEU A 22 0.28 2.94 0.63
CA LEU A 22 0.38 1.59 0.03
C LEU A 22 0.34 1.66 -1.50
N ALA A 23 -0.54 2.49 -2.07
CA ALA A 23 -0.69 2.66 -3.51
C ALA A 23 0.49 3.39 -4.17
N ALA A 24 1.21 4.23 -3.41
CA ALA A 24 2.38 4.99 -3.85
C ALA A 24 3.65 4.14 -4.07
N GLY A 25 3.61 2.84 -3.73
CA GLY A 25 4.67 1.89 -4.06
C GLY A 25 4.89 1.74 -5.57
N ALA A 26 6.06 1.19 -5.94
CA ALA A 26 6.39 0.95 -7.35
C ALA A 26 5.40 -0.04 -7.99
N LYS A 27 4.99 0.21 -9.24
CA LYS A 27 4.08 -0.68 -9.98
C LYS A 27 4.69 -2.09 -10.08
N GLY A 28 3.92 -3.11 -9.66
CA GLY A 28 4.38 -4.50 -9.58
C GLY A 28 4.93 -4.91 -8.21
N ASN A 29 5.25 -3.94 -7.34
CA ASN A 29 5.81 -4.16 -6.00
C ASN A 29 4.83 -3.78 -4.88
N ARG A 30 3.53 -3.88 -5.15
CA ARG A 30 2.44 -3.58 -4.21
C ARG A 30 1.72 -4.88 -3.91
N ALA A 31 1.87 -5.36 -2.69
CA ALA A 31 1.28 -6.61 -2.24
C ALA A 31 0.38 -6.39 -1.03
N ALA A 32 -0.57 -7.28 -0.84
CA ALA A 32 -1.49 -7.27 0.30
C ALA A 32 -1.74 -8.71 0.72
N LEU A 33 -1.73 -8.97 2.02
CA LEU A 33 -2.03 -10.31 2.52
C LEU A 33 -3.52 -10.64 2.27
N PRO A 34 -3.92 -11.90 2.03
CA PRO A 34 -5.32 -12.24 1.76
C PRO A 34 -6.31 -11.84 2.88
N SER A 35 -5.82 -11.77 4.12
CA SER A 35 -6.62 -11.33 5.28
C SER A 35 -6.65 -9.80 5.46
N SER A 36 -6.01 -9.05 4.56
CA SER A 36 -5.86 -7.61 4.74
C SER A 36 -7.00 -6.80 4.13
N THR A 37 -7.39 -5.71 4.80
CA THR A 37 -8.46 -4.82 4.35
C THR A 37 -7.90 -3.47 3.96
N ILE A 38 -8.20 -3.03 2.73
CA ILE A 38 -7.80 -1.72 2.21
C ILE A 38 -9.06 -0.88 2.04
N MET A 39 -9.10 0.30 2.65
CA MET A 39 -10.24 1.22 2.58
C MET A 39 -9.77 2.61 2.19
N ILE A 40 -10.30 3.13 1.08
CA ILE A 40 -10.09 4.52 0.70
C ILE A 40 -11.19 5.35 1.35
N LYS A 41 -10.77 6.38 2.09
CA LYS A 41 -11.67 7.39 2.63
C LYS A 41 -11.66 8.59 1.68
N GLN A 42 -12.84 9.12 1.40
CA GLN A 42 -13.03 10.32 0.59
C GLN A 42 -12.62 11.59 1.35
#